data_AF-A0A971RFK8-F1
#
_entry.id   AF-A0A971RFK8-F1
#
_cell.length_a   1.000
_cell.length_b   1.000
_cell.length_c   1.000
_cell.angle_alpha   90.00
_cell.angle_beta   90.00
_cell.angle_gamma   90.00
#
_symmetry.space_group_name_H-M   'P 1'
#
loop_
_entity.id
_entity.type
_entity.pdbx_description
1 polymer ?
#
loop_
_entity_poly.entity_id
_entity_poly.type
_entity_poly.pdbx_seq_one_letter_code
_entity_poly.pdbx_strand_id
1 'polypeptide(L)'
;MSPSHLVEALLAGLVLDDETCEAHPEMETLRALAETGGPGTGMLQWLLCAVDLPAARRVIRRSAWALLDLLERVDEGHAEGERNGCPLWSVLRHAPPWLARPVEPDDRLDDIALLLERDESYHGDWQALIEALHQAGSRSWQWAIRRCRCMQRFEREQGVNLRNLLESPQMEQCNLPHPRPRQLVGAAAPSPKGRRKQGGLGGGGVASSPPGRGSGTCAGGEGG
;
A
#
# COMPACT_ATOMS: atom_id res chain seq x y z
N MET A 1 -10.56 -8.27 21.07
CA MET A 1 -11.21 -8.10 19.76
C MET A 1 -11.06 -9.38 18.96
N SER A 2 -12.09 -9.85 18.25
CA SER A 2 -11.93 -11.00 17.36
C SER A 2 -11.31 -10.56 16.02
N PRO A 3 -10.52 -11.42 15.35
CA PRO A 3 -9.94 -11.12 14.05
C PRO A 3 -10.97 -10.70 12.99
N SER A 4 -12.18 -11.28 13.04
CA SER A 4 -13.28 -10.92 12.14
C SER A 4 -13.70 -9.46 12.24
N HIS A 5 -13.79 -8.89 13.45
CA HIS A 5 -14.15 -7.48 13.62
C HIS A 5 -13.05 -6.54 13.12
N LEU A 6 -11.78 -6.92 13.26
CA LEU A 6 -10.65 -6.12 12.75
C LEU A 6 -10.64 -6.07 11.22
N VAL A 7 -10.83 -7.23 10.58
CA VAL A 7 -10.91 -7.33 9.12
C VAL A 7 -12.09 -6.51 8.59
N GLU A 8 -13.26 -6.63 9.21
CA GLU A 8 -14.44 -5.87 8.81
C GLU A 8 -14.23 -4.36 8.96
N ALA A 9 -13.61 -3.90 10.05
CA ALA A 9 -13.32 -2.49 10.25
C ALA A 9 -12.33 -1.93 9.21
N LEU A 10 -11.28 -2.69 8.86
CA LEU A 10 -10.32 -2.30 7.82
C LEU A 10 -10.98 -2.22 6.45
N LEU A 11 -11.81 -3.21 6.11
CA LEU A 11 -12.57 -3.20 4.86
C LEU A 11 -13.56 -2.04 4.81
N ALA A 12 -14.27 -1.77 5.89
CA ALA A 12 -15.22 -0.66 5.96
C ALA A 12 -14.50 0.68 5.78
N GLY A 13 -13.37 0.89 6.46
CA GLY A 13 -12.56 2.09 6.28
C GLY A 13 -12.10 2.30 4.84
N LEU A 14 -11.69 1.22 4.16
CA LEU A 14 -11.23 1.31 2.77
C LEU A 14 -12.37 1.50 1.75
N VAL A 15 -13.51 0.84 1.95
CA VAL A 15 -14.64 0.83 0.99
C VAL A 15 -15.52 2.07 1.15
N LEU A 16 -15.58 2.65 2.34
CA LEU A 16 -16.38 3.86 2.63
C LEU A 16 -15.58 5.15 2.44
N ASP A 17 -14.29 5.06 2.15
CA ASP A 17 -13.46 6.21 1.82
C ASP A 17 -13.78 6.73 0.41
N ASP A 18 -14.18 8.00 0.34
CA ASP A 18 -14.62 8.65 -0.90
C ASP A 18 -13.44 8.76 -1.89
N GLU A 19 -12.27 9.20 -1.42
CA GLU A 19 -11.07 9.36 -2.27
C GLU A 19 -10.62 8.02 -2.87
N THR A 20 -10.65 6.94 -2.08
CA THR A 20 -10.33 5.59 -2.55
C THR A 20 -11.32 5.14 -3.62
N CYS A 21 -12.62 5.40 -3.44
CA CYS A 21 -13.63 5.02 -4.45
C CYS A 21 -13.49 5.81 -5.75
N GLU A 22 -13.19 7.12 -5.66
CA GLU A 22 -12.91 7.95 -6.83
C GLU A 22 -11.66 7.47 -7.59
N ALA A 23 -10.60 7.10 -6.87
CA ALA A 23 -9.37 6.59 -7.45
C ALA A 23 -9.51 5.15 -8.01
N HIS A 24 -10.43 4.37 -7.45
CA HIS A 24 -10.67 2.96 -7.78
C HIS A 24 -12.16 2.66 -7.95
N PRO A 25 -12.75 2.93 -9.13
CA PRO A 25 -14.18 2.71 -9.40
C PRO A 25 -14.65 1.26 -9.16
N GLU A 26 -13.75 0.28 -9.23
CA GLU A 26 -14.03 -1.11 -8.85
C GLU A 26 -14.49 -1.29 -7.38
N MET A 27 -14.16 -0.35 -6.50
CA MET A 27 -14.57 -0.35 -5.09
C MET A 27 -16.00 0.16 -4.90
N GLU A 28 -16.51 1.03 -5.81
CA GLU A 28 -17.88 1.56 -5.74
C GLU A 28 -18.92 0.45 -5.80
N THR A 29 -18.67 -0.61 -6.57
CA THR A 29 -19.58 -1.76 -6.63
C THR A 29 -19.70 -2.45 -5.28
N LEU A 30 -18.57 -2.61 -4.56
CA LEU A 30 -18.57 -3.22 -3.23
C LEU A 30 -19.24 -2.30 -2.20
N ARG A 31 -19.01 -0.98 -2.31
CA ARG A 31 -19.67 0.04 -1.48
C ARG A 31 -21.18 0.03 -1.66
N ALA A 32 -21.68 0.10 -2.89
CA ALA A 32 -23.10 0.08 -3.19
C ALA A 32 -23.79 -1.18 -2.66
N LEU A 33 -23.14 -2.35 -2.75
CA LEU A 33 -23.66 -3.60 -2.19
C LEU A 33 -23.73 -3.57 -0.66
N ALA A 34 -22.76 -2.94 0.00
CA ALA A 34 -22.75 -2.79 1.45
C ALA A 34 -23.83 -1.79 1.94
N GLU A 35 -24.05 -0.70 1.21
CA GLU A 35 -25.01 0.34 1.56
C GLU A 35 -26.47 -0.09 1.30
N THR A 36 -26.72 -0.89 0.25
CA THR A 36 -28.07 -1.35 -0.12
C THR A 36 -28.64 -2.44 0.80
N GLY A 37 -27.81 -3.10 1.62
CA GLY A 37 -28.21 -4.23 2.45
C GLY A 37 -29.05 -3.88 3.68
N GLY A 38 -28.98 -2.65 4.22
CA GLY A 38 -29.53 -2.35 5.55
C GLY A 38 -28.71 -2.96 6.71
N PRO A 39 -29.07 -2.67 7.97
CA PRO A 39 -28.25 -3.08 9.13
C PRO A 39 -28.19 -4.61 9.27
N GLY A 40 -26.99 -5.17 9.10
CA GLY A 40 -26.71 -6.60 9.27
C GLY A 40 -26.73 -7.44 7.99
N THR A 41 -27.00 -6.85 6.83
CA THR A 41 -27.02 -7.59 5.57
C THR A 41 -25.73 -7.34 4.78
N GLY A 42 -24.87 -8.36 4.68
CA GLY A 42 -23.71 -8.36 3.79
C GLY A 42 -22.42 -7.82 4.40
N MET A 43 -21.92 -8.45 5.48
CA MET A 43 -20.54 -8.22 5.96
C MET A 43 -19.58 -8.16 4.76
N LEU A 44 -18.75 -7.13 4.68
CA LEU A 44 -17.85 -6.86 3.55
C LEU A 44 -16.95 -8.06 3.26
N GLN A 45 -16.48 -8.73 4.31
CA GLN A 45 -15.71 -9.98 4.19
C GLN A 45 -16.47 -11.07 3.42
N TRP A 46 -17.80 -11.20 3.62
CA TRP A 46 -18.64 -12.15 2.90
C TRP A 46 -18.88 -11.70 1.47
N LEU A 47 -19.20 -10.41 1.24
CA LEU A 47 -19.42 -9.86 -0.10
C LEU A 47 -18.20 -10.03 -1.01
N LEU A 48 -16.99 -9.83 -0.47
CA LEU A 48 -15.74 -10.06 -1.19
C LEU A 48 -15.56 -11.50 -1.66
N CYS A 49 -16.12 -12.46 -0.93
CA CYS A 49 -16.07 -13.88 -1.26
C CYS A 49 -17.21 -14.30 -2.19
N ALA A 50 -18.41 -13.76 -1.96
CA ALA A 50 -19.64 -14.19 -2.61
C ALA A 50 -19.87 -13.53 -3.97
N VAL A 51 -19.31 -12.34 -4.20
CA VAL A 51 -19.47 -11.59 -5.45
C VAL A 51 -18.18 -11.60 -6.27
N ASP A 52 -18.28 -11.73 -7.58
CA ASP A 52 -17.11 -11.75 -8.45
C ASP A 52 -16.56 -10.34 -8.70
N LEU A 53 -15.77 -9.84 -7.73
CA LEU A 53 -15.12 -8.53 -7.79
C LEU A 53 -13.58 -8.66 -7.77
N PRO A 54 -12.96 -9.24 -8.82
CA PRO A 54 -11.52 -9.50 -8.84
C PRO A 54 -10.68 -8.23 -8.85
N ALA A 55 -11.21 -7.12 -9.37
CA ALA A 55 -10.55 -5.82 -9.33
C ALA A 55 -10.50 -5.25 -7.90
N ALA A 56 -11.64 -5.21 -7.19
CA ALA A 56 -11.68 -4.80 -5.78
C ALA A 56 -10.74 -5.65 -4.90
N ARG A 57 -10.73 -6.98 -5.09
CA ARG A 57 -9.79 -7.87 -4.38
C ARG A 57 -8.32 -7.55 -4.66
N ARG A 58 -7.97 -7.04 -5.86
CA ARG A 58 -6.60 -6.59 -6.16
C ARG A 58 -6.26 -5.28 -5.46
N VAL A 59 -7.17 -4.32 -5.42
CA VAL A 59 -6.98 -3.06 -4.69
C VAL A 59 -6.75 -3.33 -3.22
N ILE A 60 -7.65 -4.08 -2.57
CA ILE A 60 -7.54 -4.46 -1.15
C ILE A 60 -6.20 -5.15 -0.87
N ARG A 61 -5.79 -6.09 -1.74
CA ARG A 61 -4.49 -6.76 -1.59
C ARG A 61 -3.32 -5.77 -1.64
N ARG A 62 -3.33 -4.80 -2.56
CA ARG A 62 -2.28 -3.79 -2.66
C ARG A 62 -2.24 -2.90 -1.43
N SER A 63 -3.40 -2.45 -0.95
CA SER A 63 -3.50 -1.64 0.28
C SER A 63 -2.96 -2.40 1.50
N ALA A 64 -3.28 -3.69 1.61
CA ALA A 64 -2.75 -4.55 2.67
C ALA A 64 -1.22 -4.69 2.60
N TRP A 65 -0.65 -4.87 1.40
CA TRP A 65 0.81 -4.90 1.23
C TRP A 65 1.47 -3.57 1.58
N ALA A 66 0.88 -2.44 1.20
CA ALA A 66 1.41 -1.12 1.56
C ALA A 66 1.39 -0.88 3.08
N LEU A 67 0.34 -1.35 3.77
CA LEU A 67 0.27 -1.27 5.23
C LEU A 67 1.32 -2.17 5.91
N LEU A 68 1.51 -3.40 5.43
CA LEU A 68 2.56 -4.28 5.96
C LEU A 68 3.95 -3.68 5.75
N ASP A 69 4.22 -3.16 4.56
CA ASP A 69 5.48 -2.49 4.20
C ASP A 69 5.71 -1.23 5.08
N LEU A 70 4.67 -0.49 5.45
CA LEU A 70 4.78 0.61 6.42
C LEU A 70 5.15 0.11 7.81
N LEU A 71 4.49 -0.93 8.31
CA LEU A 71 4.78 -1.48 9.65
C LEU A 71 6.20 -2.03 9.73
N GLU A 72 6.67 -2.74 8.71
CA GLU A 72 8.04 -3.23 8.63
C GLU A 72 9.06 -2.08 8.72
N ARG A 73 8.85 -0.99 7.97
CA ARG A 73 9.74 0.18 8.03
C ARG A 73 9.69 0.92 9.37
N VAL A 74 8.52 0.95 10.03
CA VAL A 74 8.39 1.51 11.37
C VAL A 74 9.18 0.67 12.38
N ASP A 75 9.08 -0.65 12.33
CA ASP A 75 9.83 -1.55 13.21
C ASP A 75 11.36 -1.45 12.99
N GLU A 76 11.79 -1.43 11.72
CA GLU A 76 13.19 -1.21 11.36
C GLU A 76 13.71 0.14 11.88
N GLY A 77 12.93 1.20 11.68
CA GLY A 77 13.26 2.54 12.15
C GLY A 77 13.32 2.63 13.67
N HIS A 78 12.42 1.97 14.40
CA HIS A 78 12.50 1.90 15.86
C HIS A 78 13.76 1.14 16.31
N ALA A 79 14.05 -0.02 15.72
CA ALA A 79 15.23 -0.81 16.06
C ALA A 79 16.55 -0.06 15.77
N GLU A 80 16.61 0.74 14.71
CA GLU A 80 17.72 1.65 14.47
C GLU A 80 17.77 2.80 15.48
N GLY A 81 16.64 3.47 15.72
CA GLY A 81 16.64 4.65 16.55
C GLY A 81 16.86 4.38 18.03
N GLU A 82 16.52 3.19 18.52
CA GLU A 82 16.95 2.72 19.85
C GLU A 82 18.48 2.65 19.97
N ARG A 83 19.18 2.22 18.91
CA ARG A 83 20.66 2.18 18.89
C ARG A 83 21.28 3.57 18.86
N ASN A 84 20.63 4.53 18.21
CA ASN A 84 21.16 5.88 18.00
C ASN A 84 20.62 6.92 19.02
N GLY A 85 19.59 6.56 19.80
CA GLY A 85 18.87 7.42 20.74
C GLY A 85 17.85 8.37 20.09
N CYS A 86 17.42 8.09 18.86
CA CYS A 86 16.53 8.93 18.05
C CYS A 86 15.47 8.08 17.29
N PRO A 87 14.56 7.37 18.01
CA PRO A 87 13.53 6.51 17.41
C PRO A 87 12.64 7.24 16.40
N LEU A 88 12.08 8.39 16.77
CA LEU A 88 11.22 9.19 15.89
C LEU A 88 11.90 9.50 14.54
N TRP A 89 13.10 10.07 14.58
CA TRP A 89 13.83 10.49 13.38
C TRP A 89 14.29 9.33 12.51
N SER A 90 14.60 8.19 13.14
CA SER A 90 14.96 6.97 12.41
C SER A 90 13.74 6.42 11.66
N VAL A 91 12.58 6.37 12.31
CA VAL A 91 11.32 5.97 11.66
C VAL A 91 10.98 6.91 10.51
N LEU A 92 11.04 8.23 10.71
CA LEU A 92 10.74 9.20 9.65
C LEU A 92 11.71 9.15 8.47
N ARG A 93 12.96 8.73 8.69
CA ARG A 93 13.92 8.50 7.62
C ARG A 93 13.56 7.26 6.79
N HIS A 94 13.09 6.20 7.44
CA HIS A 94 12.61 4.99 6.77
C HIS A 94 11.20 5.14 6.22
N ALA A 95 10.49 6.22 6.53
CA ALA A 95 9.13 6.41 6.06
C ALA A 95 9.03 6.25 4.53
N PRO A 96 8.03 5.50 4.02
CA PRO A 96 7.83 5.39 2.59
C PRO A 96 7.57 6.77 1.97
N PRO A 97 7.96 7.00 0.70
CA PRO A 97 7.79 8.29 0.04
C PRO A 97 6.32 8.68 -0.19
N TRP A 98 5.40 7.71 -0.15
CA TRP A 98 3.97 7.93 -0.24
C TRP A 98 3.33 8.26 1.12
N LEU A 99 4.07 8.20 2.23
CA LEU A 99 3.54 8.50 3.56
C LEU A 99 3.15 9.98 3.62
N ALA A 100 1.86 10.25 3.76
CA ALA A 100 1.37 11.59 4.01
C ALA A 100 1.91 12.10 5.35
N ARG A 101 2.43 13.33 5.35
CA ARG A 101 2.86 14.02 6.58
C ARG A 101 1.86 15.13 6.90
N PRO A 102 1.61 15.42 8.19
CA PRO A 102 0.82 16.56 8.59
C PRO A 102 1.33 17.86 7.93
N VAL A 103 0.41 18.75 7.57
CA VAL A 103 0.78 20.06 6.99
C VAL A 103 1.61 20.87 7.99
N GLU A 104 1.23 20.80 9.26
CA GLU A 104 1.97 21.38 10.38
C GLU A 104 2.45 20.26 11.30
N PRO A 105 3.75 20.23 11.64
CA PRO A 105 4.28 19.22 12.55
C PRO A 105 3.73 19.39 13.97
N ASP A 106 3.44 18.27 14.64
CA ASP A 106 2.87 18.26 15.99
C ASP A 106 3.92 18.62 17.05
N ASP A 107 3.85 19.86 17.54
CA ASP A 107 4.74 20.40 18.59
C ASP A 107 4.49 19.81 19.98
N ARG A 108 3.48 18.94 20.14
CA ARG A 108 3.27 18.19 21.40
C ARG A 108 4.33 17.12 21.62
N LEU A 109 5.09 16.75 20.59
CA LEU A 109 6.22 15.84 20.71
C LEU A 109 7.49 16.64 21.01
N ASP A 110 8.08 16.40 22.18
CA ASP A 110 9.27 17.13 22.67
C ASP A 110 10.40 17.27 21.63
N ASP A 111 10.70 16.19 20.88
CA ASP A 111 11.73 16.21 19.84
C ASP A 111 11.38 17.16 18.69
N ILE A 112 10.10 17.18 18.27
CA ILE A 112 9.60 18.09 17.23
C ILE A 112 9.60 19.52 17.76
N ALA A 113 9.09 19.75 18.97
CA ALA A 113 9.09 21.08 19.59
C ALA A 113 10.50 21.69 19.65
N LEU A 114 11.51 20.91 20.08
CA LEU A 114 12.90 21.34 20.13
C LEU A 114 13.48 21.62 18.74
N LEU A 115 13.09 20.84 17.73
CA LEU A 115 13.51 21.09 16.34
C LEU A 115 12.89 22.38 15.78
N LEU A 116 11.61 22.61 16.04
CA LEU A 116 10.92 23.83 15.60
C LEU A 116 11.51 25.07 16.27
N GLU A 117 11.73 25.02 17.60
CA GLU A 117 12.38 26.09 18.34
C GLU A 117 13.79 26.39 17.80
N ARG A 118 14.58 25.35 17.48
CA ARG A 118 15.89 25.50 16.84
C ARG A 118 15.80 26.29 15.54
N ASP A 119 14.85 25.93 14.68
CA ASP A 119 14.72 26.54 13.34
C ASP A 119 14.21 27.98 13.43
N GLU A 120 13.23 28.24 14.29
CA GLU A 120 12.54 29.53 14.40
C GLU A 120 13.37 30.57 15.17
N SER A 121 13.86 30.20 16.36
CA SER A 121 14.54 31.14 17.28
C SER A 121 16.05 31.15 17.11
N TYR A 122 16.63 30.05 16.62
CA TYR A 122 18.09 29.86 16.58
C TYR A 122 18.62 29.57 15.16
N HIS A 123 17.81 29.82 14.13
CA HIS A 123 18.21 29.72 12.71
C HIS A 123 18.83 28.37 12.33
N GLY A 124 18.35 27.28 12.94
CA GLY A 124 18.86 25.94 12.69
C GLY A 124 20.12 25.56 13.49
N ASP A 125 20.61 26.43 14.39
CA ASP A 125 21.82 26.16 15.17
C ASP A 125 21.51 25.44 16.50
N TRP A 126 21.82 24.14 16.54
CA TRP A 126 21.73 23.34 17.76
C TRP A 126 22.57 23.87 18.92
N GLN A 127 23.75 24.42 18.64
CA GLN A 127 24.66 24.89 19.67
C GLN A 127 24.10 26.14 20.34
N ALA A 128 23.56 27.07 19.56
CA ALA A 128 22.88 28.26 20.08
C ALA A 128 21.67 27.91 20.96
N LEU A 129 20.83 26.95 20.52
CA LEU A 129 19.72 26.47 21.34
C LEU A 129 20.21 25.81 22.66
N ILE A 130 21.23 24.96 22.59
CA ILE A 130 21.80 24.30 23.78
C ILE A 130 22.35 25.33 24.77
N GLU A 131 23.02 26.38 24.29
CA GLU A 131 23.53 27.47 25.12
C GLU A 131 22.41 28.26 25.78
N ALA A 132 21.34 28.59 25.05
CA ALA A 132 20.17 29.25 25.61
C ALA A 132 19.49 28.40 26.70
N LEU A 133 19.34 27.09 26.48
CA LEU A 133 18.81 26.16 27.49
C LEU A 133 19.70 26.10 28.75
N HIS A 134 21.03 26.18 28.58
CA HIS A 134 21.94 26.27 29.73
C HIS A 134 21.74 27.57 30.53
N GLN A 135 21.56 28.70 29.85
CA GLN A 135 21.33 30.01 30.47
C GLN A 135 19.97 30.10 31.17
N ALA A 136 18.92 29.48 30.60
CA ALA A 136 17.56 29.52 31.14
C ALA A 136 17.38 28.71 32.44
N GLY A 137 18.34 27.86 32.81
CA GLY A 137 18.28 27.06 34.03
C GLY A 137 18.70 25.61 33.79
N SER A 138 20.01 25.39 33.84
CA SER A 138 20.64 24.12 33.47
C SER A 138 19.97 22.86 34.05
N ARG A 139 19.49 22.85 35.30
CA ARG A 139 18.93 21.64 35.95
C ARG A 139 17.56 21.21 35.39
N SER A 140 16.61 22.13 35.21
CA SER A 140 15.27 21.82 34.70
C SER A 140 15.29 21.43 33.22
N TRP A 141 16.26 21.94 32.47
CA TRP A 141 16.40 21.74 31.02
C TRP A 141 17.40 20.65 30.61
N GLN A 142 17.97 19.90 31.57
CA GLN A 142 18.93 18.83 31.26
C GLN A 142 18.37 17.78 30.30
N TRP A 143 17.07 17.47 30.37
CA TRP A 143 16.45 16.52 29.46
C TRP A 143 16.49 17.04 28.02
N ALA A 144 16.13 18.32 27.80
CA ALA A 144 16.10 18.96 26.49
C ALA A 144 17.52 19.08 25.91
N ILE A 145 18.48 19.50 26.73
CA ILE A 145 19.90 19.57 26.32
C ILE A 145 20.41 18.19 25.87
N ARG A 146 20.05 17.11 26.59
CA ARG A 146 20.39 15.74 26.16
C ARG A 146 19.72 15.38 24.84
N ARG A 147 18.44 15.71 24.65
CA ARG A 147 17.72 15.46 23.39
C ARG A 147 18.34 16.22 22.21
N CYS A 148 18.60 17.52 22.36
CA CYS A 148 19.27 18.33 21.34
C CYS A 148 20.62 17.74 20.92
N ARG A 149 21.43 17.26 21.88
CA ARG A 149 22.71 16.59 21.58
C ARG A 149 22.52 15.27 20.82
N CYS A 150 21.52 14.47 21.18
CA CYS A 150 21.20 13.24 20.43
C CYS A 150 20.80 13.57 18.99
N MET A 151 19.91 14.55 18.79
CA MET A 151 19.44 14.97 17.46
C MET A 151 20.58 15.58 16.62
N GLN A 152 21.40 16.46 17.21
CA GLN A 152 22.59 17.02 16.55
C GLN A 152 23.60 15.93 16.14
N ARG A 153 23.80 14.92 16.99
CA ARG A 153 24.65 13.78 16.64
C ARG A 153 24.02 12.96 15.52
N PHE A 154 22.72 12.70 15.59
CA PHE A 154 21.98 11.97 14.57
C PHE A 154 22.09 12.65 13.20
N GLU A 155 21.83 13.95 13.09
CA GLU A 155 21.98 14.70 11.82
C GLU A 155 23.38 14.54 11.22
N ARG A 156 24.42 14.63 12.06
CA ARG A 156 25.82 14.49 11.62
C ARG A 156 26.16 13.07 11.18
N GLU A 157 25.79 12.07 11.96
CA GLU A 157 26.10 10.67 11.67
C GLU A 157 25.33 10.15 10.46
N GLN A 158 24.10 10.60 10.31
CA GLN A 158 23.18 10.14 9.27
C GLN A 158 23.22 11.00 8.00
N GLY A 159 23.85 12.18 8.05
CA GLY A 159 23.94 13.10 6.92
C GLY A 159 22.59 13.65 6.49
N VAL A 160 21.67 13.85 7.44
CA VAL A 160 20.29 14.30 7.18
C VAL A 160 20.01 15.61 7.92
N ASN A 161 19.15 16.45 7.36
CA ASN A 161 18.52 17.55 8.08
C ASN A 161 17.17 17.08 8.60
N LEU A 162 16.95 17.12 9.91
CA LEU A 162 15.70 16.64 10.52
C LEU A 162 14.47 17.42 10.05
N ARG A 163 14.62 18.70 9.69
CA ARG A 163 13.52 19.53 9.17
C ARG A 163 12.94 18.94 7.89
N ASN A 164 13.81 18.48 6.99
CA ASN A 164 13.40 17.85 5.73
C ASN A 164 12.66 16.51 5.95
N LEU A 165 12.83 15.88 7.10
CA LEU A 165 12.11 14.66 7.48
C LEU A 165 10.69 14.94 7.99
N LEU A 166 10.35 16.19 8.29
CA LEU A 166 8.99 16.62 8.61
C LEU A 166 8.22 17.12 7.38
N GLU A 167 8.93 17.69 6.42
CA GLU A 167 8.32 18.23 5.20
C GLU A 167 7.72 17.12 4.36
N SER A 168 6.44 17.21 3.98
CA SER A 168 5.87 16.29 3.00
C SER A 168 6.75 16.32 1.75
N PRO A 169 7.18 15.16 1.19
CA PRO A 169 7.75 15.15 -0.13
C PRO A 169 6.70 15.81 -1.03
N GLN A 170 7.01 16.98 -1.55
CA GLN A 170 6.10 17.71 -2.43
C GLN A 170 5.63 16.69 -3.47
N MET A 171 4.32 16.52 -3.60
CA MET A 171 3.74 15.75 -4.68
C MET A 171 4.08 16.47 -6.00
N GLU A 172 5.32 16.39 -6.46
CA GLU A 172 5.62 16.27 -7.87
C GLU A 172 4.96 14.96 -8.30
N GLN A 173 3.68 15.10 -8.63
CA GLN A 173 2.82 14.19 -9.38
C GLN A 173 3.51 12.87 -9.74
N CYS A 174 3.16 11.81 -9.02
CA CYS A 174 3.56 10.44 -9.35
C CYS A 174 2.97 10.02 -10.71
N ASN A 175 3.63 10.41 -11.78
CA ASN A 175 3.87 9.53 -12.92
C ASN A 175 4.88 8.45 -12.50
N LEU A 176 4.49 7.57 -11.59
CA LEU A 176 5.29 6.37 -11.30
C LEU A 176 5.06 5.37 -12.44
N PRO A 177 6.10 4.94 -13.17
CA PRO A 177 5.96 3.88 -14.15
C PRO A 177 5.60 2.60 -13.40
N HIS A 178 4.47 2.00 -13.77
CA HIS A 178 4.05 0.68 -13.31
C HIS A 178 5.22 -0.30 -13.36
N PRO A 179 5.54 -1.03 -12.27
CA PRO A 179 6.41 -2.19 -12.38
C PRO A 179 5.68 -3.20 -13.26
N ARG A 180 6.18 -3.41 -14.49
CA ARG A 180 5.65 -4.45 -15.38
C ARG A 180 5.74 -5.79 -14.64
N PRO A 181 4.68 -6.61 -14.65
CA PRO A 181 4.78 -7.96 -14.13
C PRO A 181 5.91 -8.68 -14.86
N ARG A 182 6.82 -9.30 -14.08
CA ARG A 182 7.87 -10.20 -14.61
C ARG A 182 7.22 -11.15 -15.61
N GLN A 183 7.58 -11.02 -16.89
CA GLN A 183 7.29 -12.05 -17.86
C GLN A 183 8.00 -13.32 -17.38
N LEU A 184 7.21 -14.33 -17.03
CA LEU A 184 7.67 -15.71 -16.88
C LEU A 184 8.25 -16.13 -18.23
N VAL A 185 9.58 -16.17 -18.30
CA VAL A 185 10.32 -16.66 -19.45
C VAL A 185 10.08 -18.17 -19.57
N GLY A 186 9.46 -18.57 -20.68
CA GLY A 186 9.76 -19.80 -21.39
C GLY A 186 9.20 -21.12 -20.84
N ALA A 187 7.92 -21.40 -21.11
CA ALA A 187 7.50 -22.79 -21.34
C ALA A 187 7.90 -23.16 -22.77
N ALA A 188 8.94 -23.98 -22.90
CA ALA A 188 9.42 -24.52 -24.17
C ALA A 188 8.33 -25.34 -24.87
N ALA A 189 7.92 -24.90 -26.07
CA ALA A 189 7.18 -25.73 -27.00
C ALA A 189 8.14 -26.79 -27.59
N PRO A 190 7.73 -28.07 -27.71
CA PRO A 190 8.60 -29.09 -28.30
C PRO A 190 8.69 -28.93 -29.82
N SER A 191 9.93 -28.82 -30.32
CA SER A 191 10.27 -28.93 -31.73
C SER A 191 10.01 -30.35 -32.28
N PRO A 192 9.34 -30.52 -33.44
CA PRO A 192 9.23 -31.82 -34.09
C PRO A 192 10.47 -32.08 -34.96
N LYS A 193 11.30 -33.04 -34.54
CA LYS A 193 12.36 -33.64 -35.38
C LYS A 193 11.75 -34.69 -36.32
N GLY A 194 11.77 -34.37 -37.61
CA GLY A 194 12.28 -35.22 -38.70
C GLY A 194 11.89 -36.71 -38.80
N ARG A 195 11.16 -36.99 -39.89
CA ARG A 195 11.54 -37.90 -40.98
C ARG A 195 11.36 -39.42 -40.78
N ARG A 196 10.42 -39.99 -41.54
CA ARG A 196 10.68 -41.19 -42.37
C ARG A 196 9.71 -41.30 -43.57
N LYS A 197 10.31 -41.52 -44.75
CA LYS A 197 9.68 -41.92 -46.02
C LYS A 197 9.24 -43.39 -45.96
N GLN A 198 8.11 -43.71 -46.58
CA GLN A 198 7.84 -44.84 -47.50
C GLN A 198 6.38 -44.62 -48.01
N GLY A 199 6.15 -44.40 -49.31
CA GLY A 199 5.72 -45.44 -50.29
C GLY A 199 4.29 -45.90 -49.97
N GLY A 200 3.26 -45.85 -50.81
CA GLY A 200 3.05 -45.63 -52.23
C GLY A 200 1.65 -46.17 -52.57
N LEU A 201 1.06 -45.69 -53.66
CA LEU A 201 -0.05 -46.28 -54.45
C LEU A 201 -1.51 -46.23 -53.93
N GLY A 202 -2.39 -45.83 -54.88
CA GLY A 202 -3.83 -46.11 -54.94
C GLY A 202 -4.70 -45.03 -54.28
N GLY A 203 -5.66 -44.38 -54.93
CA GLY A 203 -6.38 -44.67 -56.17
C GLY A 203 -7.88 -44.54 -55.88
N GLY A 204 -8.54 -43.57 -56.52
CA GLY A 204 -9.98 -43.57 -56.85
C GLY A 204 -11.00 -43.45 -55.71
N GLY A 205 -12.04 -42.63 -55.93
CA GLY A 205 -13.28 -42.73 -55.14
C GLY A 205 -14.07 -41.44 -55.03
N VAL A 206 -15.02 -41.28 -55.95
CA VAL A 206 -16.06 -40.25 -56.05
C VAL A 206 -17.25 -40.50 -55.10
N ALA A 207 -18.12 -39.48 -55.00
CA ALA A 207 -19.53 -39.49 -54.54
C ALA A 207 -19.77 -39.38 -53.02
N SER A 208 -20.84 -38.75 -52.49
CA SER A 208 -21.92 -37.87 -52.94
C SER A 208 -22.75 -37.51 -51.69
N SER A 209 -23.14 -36.24 -51.57
CA SER A 209 -24.35 -35.66 -50.95
C SER A 209 -24.86 -35.97 -49.51
N PRO A 210 -25.54 -34.98 -48.86
CA PRO A 210 -26.20 -35.02 -47.53
C PRO A 210 -27.72 -35.32 -47.69
N PRO A 211 -28.71 -34.92 -46.83
CA PRO A 211 -28.75 -34.43 -45.43
C PRO A 211 -29.84 -35.12 -44.54
N GLY A 212 -29.99 -34.73 -43.27
CA GLY A 212 -31.21 -34.95 -42.46
C GLY A 212 -31.19 -34.04 -41.23
N ARG A 213 -31.94 -32.94 -41.16
CA ARG A 213 -33.34 -32.79 -40.69
C ARG A 213 -33.66 -33.53 -39.38
N GLY A 214 -33.89 -32.75 -38.32
CA GLY A 214 -34.52 -33.16 -37.08
C GLY A 214 -35.00 -31.93 -36.31
N SER A 215 -36.22 -31.48 -36.62
CA SER A 215 -36.99 -30.50 -35.85
C SER A 215 -37.53 -31.13 -34.57
N GLY A 216 -37.61 -30.38 -33.48
CA GLY A 216 -38.28 -30.79 -32.25
C GLY A 216 -38.56 -29.60 -31.35
N THR A 217 -39.83 -29.20 -31.32
CA THR A 217 -40.44 -28.02 -30.73
C THR A 217 -41.00 -28.25 -29.31
N CYS A 218 -40.94 -27.20 -28.50
CA CYS A 218 -41.97 -26.64 -27.59
C CYS A 218 -42.46 -27.35 -26.32
N ALA A 219 -42.56 -26.49 -25.27
CA ALA A 219 -43.59 -26.39 -24.22
C ALA A 219 -43.71 -27.54 -23.21
N GLY A 220 -44.03 -27.35 -21.94
CA GLY A 220 -44.49 -26.23 -21.13
C GLY A 220 -44.96 -26.83 -19.78
N GLY A 221 -45.25 -26.01 -18.76
CA GLY A 221 -45.91 -26.51 -17.55
C GLY A 221 -45.74 -25.65 -16.31
N GLU A 222 -46.60 -24.64 -16.18
CA GLU A 222 -46.97 -24.00 -14.92
C GLU A 222 -47.93 -24.92 -14.11
N GLY A 223 -47.97 -24.73 -12.79
CA GLY A 223 -49.19 -24.88 -12.00
C GLY A 223 -49.22 -26.07 -11.02
N GLY A 224 -49.23 -25.74 -9.72
CA GLY A 224 -49.50 -26.66 -8.61
C GLY A 224 -49.06 -26.05 -7.29
#